data_AF-A0A3S5ATG3-F1
#
_entry.id   AF-A0A3S5ATG3-F1
#
_cell.length_a   1.000
_cell.length_b   1.000
_cell.length_c   1.000
_cell.angle_alpha   90.00
_cell.angle_beta   90.00
_cell.angle_gamma   90.00
#
_symmetry.space_group_name_H-M   'P 1'
#
loop_
_entity.id
_entity.type
_entity.pdbx_description
1 polymer ?
#
loop_
_entity_poly.entity_id
_entity_poly.type
_entity_poly.pdbx_seq_one_letter_code
_entity_poly.pdbx_strand_id
1 'polypeptide(L)' 'MERYTLTSVRDFIYRKHDGDIKTFAQLHRTSVYKVNEWIRRDAHIINGKICIPTRHSA' A
#
# COMPACT_ATOMS: atom_id res chain seq x y z
N MET A 1 7.22 -22.90 0.42
CA MET A 1 7.40 -21.44 0.29
C MET A 1 6.02 -20.80 0.30
N GLU A 2 5.61 -20.22 1.42
CA GLU A 2 4.39 -19.40 1.44
C GLU A 2 4.54 -18.26 0.44
N ARG A 3 3.56 -18.12 -0.47
CA ARG A 3 3.54 -17.09 -1.51
C ARG A 3 3.32 -15.73 -0.84
N TYR A 4 4.39 -15.08 -0.40
CA TYR A 4 4.34 -13.67 -0.03
C TYR A 4 3.91 -12.90 -1.27
N THR A 5 2.63 -12.55 -1.33
CA THR A 5 2.07 -11.80 -2.46
C THR A 5 2.47 -10.34 -2.28
N LEU A 6 3.67 -10.00 -2.75
CA LEU A 6 4.16 -8.64 -2.76
C LEU A 6 3.28 -7.81 -3.71
N THR A 7 2.35 -7.04 -3.15
CA THR A 7 1.43 -6.20 -3.94
C THR A 7 1.69 -4.75 -3.60
N SER A 8 1.93 -3.89 -4.58
CA SER A 8 2.07 -2.45 -4.31
C SER A 8 0.74 -1.91 -3.77
N VAL A 9 0.80 -0.91 -2.88
CA VAL A 9 -0.42 -0.26 -2.35
C VAL A 9 -1.28 0.28 -3.49
N ARG A 10 -0.65 0.81 -4.55
CA ARG A 10 -1.33 1.28 -5.75
C ARG A 10 -2.12 0.17 -6.42
N ASP A 11 -1.47 -0.94 -6.78
CA ASP A 11 -2.12 -2.04 -7.49
C ASP A 11 -3.23 -2.68 -6.65
N PHE A 12 -3.04 -2.79 -5.34
CA PHE A 12 -4.08 -3.26 -4.43
C PHE A 12 -5.32 -2.35 -4.43
N ILE A 13 -5.14 -1.04 -4.36
CA ILE A 13 -6.27 -0.07 -4.40
C ILE A 13 -7.02 -0.18 -5.72
N TYR A 14 -6.32 -0.26 -6.86
CA TYR A 14 -6.96 -0.43 -8.16
C TYR A 14 -7.76 -1.73 -8.25
N ARG A 15 -7.20 -2.86 -7.79
CA ARG A 15 -7.85 -4.17 -7.95
C ARG A 15 -8.96 -4.46 -6.93
N LYS A 16 -8.84 -3.95 -5.71
CA LYS A 16 -9.76 -4.27 -4.60
C LYS A 16 -10.75 -3.16 -4.29
N HIS A 17 -10.42 -1.93 -4.63
CA HIS A 17 -11.24 -0.75 -4.33
C HIS A 17 -11.59 0.05 -5.58
N ASP A 18 -11.38 -0.49 -6.79
CA ASP A 18 -11.66 0.19 -8.06
C ASP A 18 -10.95 1.55 -8.20
N GLY A 19 -9.78 1.69 -7.55
CA GLY A 19 -9.07 2.97 -7.50
C GLY A 19 -9.56 3.93 -6.43
N ASP A 20 -10.58 3.59 -5.63
CA ASP A 20 -11.12 4.45 -4.59
C ASP A 20 -10.22 4.51 -3.34
N ILE A 21 -9.33 5.50 -3.36
CA ILE A 21 -8.37 5.76 -2.28
C ILE A 21 -9.08 6.13 -0.97
N LYS A 22 -10.29 6.73 -1.02
CA LYS A 22 -11.03 7.17 0.17
C LYS A 22 -11.51 5.97 1.00
N THR A 23 -12.14 5.00 0.36
CA THR A 23 -12.60 3.75 0.98
C THR A 23 -11.41 2.97 1.54
N PHE A 24 -10.31 2.87 0.78
CA PHE A 24 -9.10 2.25 1.30
C PHE A 24 -8.57 2.94 2.56
N ALA A 25 -8.51 4.28 2.56
CA ALA A 25 -8.08 5.05 3.73
C ALA A 25 -8.99 4.81 4.96
N GLN A 26 -10.31 4.75 4.75
CA GLN A 26 -11.29 4.46 5.80
C GLN A 26 -11.09 3.05 6.38
N LEU A 27 -10.93 2.04 5.54
CA LEU A 27 -10.71 0.64 5.96
C LEU A 27 -9.43 0.48 6.76
N HIS A 28 -8.35 1.17 6.35
CA HIS A 28 -7.06 1.15 7.04
C HIS A 28 -6.95 2.17 8.19
N ARG A 29 -8.05 2.85 8.55
CA ARG A 29 -8.10 3.87 9.62
C ARG A 29 -6.97 4.90 9.50
N THR A 30 -6.74 5.37 8.28
CA THR A 30 -5.66 6.30 7.93
C THR A 30 -6.23 7.46 7.10
N SER A 31 -5.40 8.45 6.79
CA SER A 31 -5.78 9.57 5.93
C SER A 31 -5.45 9.27 4.46
N VAL A 32 -6.24 9.84 3.55
CA VAL A 32 -5.94 9.84 2.11
C VAL A 32 -4.55 10.41 1.82
N TYR A 33 -4.10 11.38 2.62
CA TYR A 33 -2.74 11.92 2.55
C TYR A 33 -1.68 10.83 2.78
N LYS A 34 -1.80 10.05 3.86
CA LYS A 34 -0.86 8.95 4.15
C LYS A 34 -0.88 7.86 3.07
N VAL A 35 -2.05 7.55 2.51
CA VAL A 35 -2.16 6.57 1.41
C VAL A 35 -1.42 7.08 0.17
N ASN A 36 -1.57 8.36 -0.17
CA ASN A 36 -0.81 8.97 -1.26
C ASN A 36 0.70 8.96 -0.99
N GLU A 37 1.14 9.19 0.25
CA GLU A 37 2.54 9.03 0.62
C GLU A 37 3.04 7.60 0.42
N TRP A 38 2.25 6.59 0.80
CA TRP A 38 2.59 5.19 0.56
C TRP A 38 2.76 4.89 -0.92
N ILE A 39 1.84 5.37 -1.77
CA ILE A 39 1.94 5.22 -3.22
C ILE A 39 3.20 5.91 -3.76
N ARG A 40 3.48 7.14 -3.30
CA ARG A 40 4.67 7.91 -3.72
C ARG A 40 5.99 7.24 -3.34
N ARG A 41 6.00 6.55 -2.20
CA ARG A 41 7.19 5.84 -1.69
C ARG A 41 7.27 4.39 -2.15
N ASP A 42 6.45 4.00 -3.12
CA ASP A 42 6.39 2.63 -3.64
C ASP A 42 6.20 1.59 -2.53
N ALA A 43 5.29 1.88 -1.59
CA ALA A 43 4.99 0.99 -0.48
C ALA A 43 4.26 -0.27 -0.96
N HIS A 44 4.52 -1.37 -0.26
CA HIS A 44 3.98 -2.68 -0.57
C HIS A 44 3.14 -3.21 0.61
N ILE A 45 2.12 -4.00 0.30
CA ILE A 45 1.36 -4.77 1.28
C ILE A 45 2.00 -6.15 1.38
N ILE A 46 2.50 -6.49 2.56
CA ILE A 46 3.12 -7.79 2.88
C ILE A 46 2.39 -8.36 4.09
N ASN A 47 1.70 -9.49 3.91
CA ASN A 47 0.87 -10.11 4.95
C ASN A 47 -0.11 -9.13 5.63
N GLY A 48 -0.74 -8.26 4.82
CA GLY A 48 -1.68 -7.24 5.29
C GLY A 48 -1.05 -6.01 5.95
N LYS A 49 0.28 -5.95 6.05
CA LYS A 49 1.01 -4.80 6.59
C LYS A 49 1.57 -3.93 5.48
N ILE A 50 1.50 -2.60 5.65
CA ILE A 50 2.11 -1.64 4.74
C ILE A 50 3.61 -1.54 5.07
N CYS A 51 4.45 -1.91 4.11
CA CYS A 51 5.91 -1.84 4.17
C CYS A 51 6.40 -0.76 3.20
N ILE A 52 7.11 0.23 3.73
CA ILE A 52 7.72 1.29 2.94
C ILE A 52 9.18 0.89 2.70
N PRO A 53 9.63 0.73 1.44
CA PRO A 53 11.02 0.44 1.16
C PRO A 53 11.88 1.62 1.65
N THR A 54 12.81 1.33 2.56
CA THR A 54 13.89 2.26 2.87
C THR A 54 14.99 2.03 1.83
N ARG A 55 15.27 3.04 0.99
CA ARG A 55 16.54 3.03 0.26
C ARG A 55 17.64 3.09 1.31
N HIS A 56 18.28 1.96 1.59
CA HIS A 56 19.61 1.98 2.16
C HIS A 56 20.50 2.51 1.04
N SER A 57 20.93 3.77 1.12
CA SER A 57 22.08 4.22 0.35
C SER A 57 23.25 3.38 0.84
N ALA A 58 23.68 2.42 0.02
CA ALA A 58 24.91 1.67 0.23
C ALA A 58 26.13 2.56 -0.02
#